data_AF-V9DRY7-F1
#
_entry.id   AF-V9DRY7-F1
#
_cell.length_a   1.000
_cell.length_b   1.000
_cell.length_c   1.000
_cell.angle_alpha   90.00
_cell.angle_beta   90.00
_cell.angle_gamma   90.00
#
_symmetry.space_group_name_H-M   'P 1'
#
loop_
_entity.id
_entity.type
_entity.pdbx_description
1 polymer ?
#
loop_
_entity_poly.entity_id
_entity_poly.type
_entity_poly.pdbx_seq_one_letter_code
_entity_poly.pdbx_strand_id
1 'polypeptide(L)'
;MAGCSFSNFFDNNKNYQYTPTMVSLTRVHLTSAAIALVALQLSLATGSPLHEDPITICDSYDLGNKNFPGRGSEIEEDSNCVVIKQGKLAKATSRKLETALDGDIKKLEDSFGTKMETTLKNLPTSATYTPSPWNSLLWFTVNDSINYQWDRGQPSATEKYATAFGFDVKTLMDSVSASSGVDSMNYSIACTSDSECDTPWEYCGIRAEASSGYCIPAWLALAHAWAPASILEKEPKCPVTFNGVTFKPLDIKALLTGIYDTANISTVFTGVRYNGGNFTIDKYGRNEDPAYRDLNPGFFHIAAANMLGKHKSTFIIDRYASYEVWTQPVDGFKVHDQKVMTPEEAAQTFYGLKAYPWNEAAKSIVHVKSRLSWSNATFAGREAEVDEQTGTGKDYEYLLEMDGVDQIIGGEWLNKSNDDHPDFLWFPEGKPAADTVTDTGLSYANVTMLLEKSVACDQ
;
A
#
# COMPACT_ATOMS: atom_id res chain seq x y z
N MET A 1 43.83 11.14 1.67
CA MET A 1 44.16 10.35 2.87
C MET A 1 43.31 10.85 4.02
N ALA A 2 43.02 9.94 4.96
CA ALA A 2 42.03 10.02 6.04
C ALA A 2 40.59 9.71 5.59
N GLY A 3 40.26 8.41 5.64
CA GLY A 3 38.89 7.92 5.62
C GLY A 3 38.33 7.83 7.03
N CYS A 4 37.02 7.62 7.14
CA CYS A 4 36.37 7.18 8.36
C CYS A 4 35.36 6.09 8.02
N SER A 5 35.61 4.93 8.61
CA SER A 5 34.80 3.72 8.65
C SER A 5 33.78 3.85 9.77
N PHE A 6 32.52 3.49 9.54
CA PHE A 6 31.55 3.24 10.60
C PHE A 6 31.34 1.74 10.77
N SER A 7 31.64 1.28 11.98
CA SER A 7 31.52 -0.09 12.46
C SER A 7 30.25 -0.26 13.30
N ASN A 8 29.57 -1.38 13.07
CA ASN A 8 28.57 -2.08 13.89
C ASN A 8 28.40 -1.63 15.35
N PHE A 9 27.15 -1.41 15.76
CA PHE A 9 26.69 -1.65 17.13
C PHE A 9 25.19 -2.01 17.13
N PHE A 10 24.89 -3.31 17.15
CA PHE A 10 23.70 -3.83 17.82
C PHE A 10 24.14 -4.27 19.22
N ASP A 11 23.35 -3.87 20.22
CA ASP A 11 22.78 -4.73 21.27
C ASP A 11 22.67 -3.94 22.60
N ASN A 12 21.44 -3.72 23.06
CA ASN A 12 21.04 -4.00 24.45
C ASN A 12 19.58 -3.64 24.72
N ASN A 13 18.79 -4.70 24.92
CA ASN A 13 17.59 -4.78 25.75
C ASN A 13 17.60 -3.86 26.99
N LYS A 14 16.57 -3.03 27.19
CA LYS A 14 16.04 -2.71 28.54
C LYS A 14 14.53 -2.49 28.55
N ASN A 15 13.86 -3.40 29.27
CA ASN A 15 12.49 -3.30 29.79
C ASN A 15 12.27 -2.00 30.57
N TYR A 16 11.12 -1.34 30.36
CA TYR A 16 10.59 -0.34 31.29
C TYR A 16 9.20 -0.75 31.77
N GLN A 17 9.14 -1.14 33.06
CA GLN A 17 7.92 -1.32 33.83
C GLN A 17 7.40 0.04 34.32
N TYR A 18 6.12 0.30 34.12
CA TYR A 18 5.41 1.42 34.74
C TYR A 18 4.86 1.01 36.11
N THR A 19 5.14 1.77 37.16
CA THR A 19 4.46 1.73 38.46
C THR A 19 3.83 3.10 38.77
N PRO A 20 2.54 3.20 39.08
CA PRO A 20 1.95 4.42 39.63
C PRO A 20 1.88 4.38 41.17
N THR A 21 2.20 5.52 41.77
CA THR A 21 2.17 5.79 43.22
C THR A 21 0.74 5.95 43.74
N MET A 22 0.43 5.24 44.84
CA MET A 22 -0.78 5.43 45.65
C MET A 22 -0.60 6.54 46.70
N VAL A 23 -1.64 7.34 46.93
CA VAL A 23 -1.88 8.04 48.21
C VAL A 23 -3.30 7.69 48.70
N SER A 24 -3.36 7.25 49.95
CA SER A 24 -4.52 6.72 50.66
C SER A 24 -5.19 7.79 51.53
N LEU A 25 -6.52 7.75 51.61
CA LEU A 25 -7.33 8.26 52.73
C LEU A 25 -8.56 7.35 52.91
N THR A 26 -8.90 7.02 54.15
CA THR A 26 -9.76 5.89 54.56
C THR A 26 -11.11 6.32 55.17
N ARG A 27 -12.04 5.34 55.18
CA ARG A 27 -13.26 5.13 56.02
C ARG A 27 -14.60 5.66 55.46
N VAL A 28 -15.77 4.99 55.56
CA VAL A 28 -16.21 3.73 56.22
C VAL A 28 -17.60 3.29 55.67
N HIS A 29 -17.80 1.96 55.58
CA HIS A 29 -18.99 1.07 55.49
C HIS A 29 -20.39 1.51 55.00
N LEU A 30 -21.00 0.69 54.12
CA LEU A 30 -22.20 -0.14 54.41
C LEU A 30 -22.58 -1.10 53.25
N THR A 31 -23.31 -2.15 53.63
CA THR A 31 -23.63 -3.43 52.99
C THR A 31 -24.45 -3.41 51.68
N SER A 32 -24.15 -4.34 50.76
CA SER A 32 -25.16 -5.23 50.14
C SER A 32 -24.48 -6.32 49.30
N ALA A 33 -24.80 -7.59 49.59
CA ALA A 33 -24.43 -8.73 48.77
C ALA A 33 -25.33 -8.76 47.52
N ALA A 34 -24.75 -8.48 46.35
CA ALA A 34 -25.37 -8.75 45.08
C ALA A 34 -24.62 -9.90 44.41
N ILE A 35 -25.28 -11.05 44.28
CA ILE A 35 -24.82 -12.17 43.45
C ILE A 35 -24.97 -11.68 42.01
N ALA A 36 -23.86 -11.24 41.40
CA ALA A 36 -23.81 -11.00 39.97
C ALA A 36 -23.69 -12.37 39.28
N LEU A 37 -24.76 -12.82 38.63
CA LEU A 37 -24.66 -13.82 37.57
C LEU A 37 -23.73 -13.22 36.50
N VAL A 38 -22.51 -13.74 36.41
CA VAL A 38 -21.65 -13.52 35.25
C VAL A 38 -22.26 -14.32 34.11
N ALA A 39 -23.15 -13.69 33.32
CA ALA A 39 -23.46 -14.17 32.00
C ALA A 39 -22.17 -13.99 31.17
N LEU A 40 -21.45 -15.09 30.93
CA LEU A 40 -20.41 -15.14 29.91
C LEU A 40 -21.11 -14.82 28.58
N GLN A 41 -21.07 -13.56 28.15
CA GLN A 41 -21.28 -13.25 26.75
C GLN A 41 -20.07 -13.81 26.02
N LEU A 42 -20.21 -15.04 25.53
CA LEU A 42 -19.38 -15.53 24.44
C LEU A 42 -19.66 -14.58 23.28
N SER A 43 -18.76 -13.61 23.05
CA SER A 43 -18.63 -13.01 21.73
C SER A 43 -18.29 -14.16 20.79
N LEU A 44 -19.29 -14.65 20.07
CA LEU A 44 -19.07 -15.53 18.93
C LEU A 44 -18.34 -14.68 17.91
N ALA A 45 -17.03 -14.88 17.84
CA ALA A 45 -16.16 -14.22 16.90
C ALA A 45 -16.40 -14.89 15.54
N THR A 46 -17.16 -14.21 14.68
CA THR A 46 -17.41 -14.65 13.30
C THR A 46 -16.14 -14.40 12.50
N GLY A 47 -15.61 -15.43 11.85
CA GLY A 47 -14.89 -15.22 10.60
C GLY A 47 -15.90 -14.66 9.61
N SER A 48 -15.46 -13.75 8.75
CA SER A 48 -16.36 -13.09 7.79
C SER A 48 -16.27 -13.85 6.48
N PRO A 49 -17.39 -14.42 5.98
CA PRO A 49 -17.50 -14.81 4.58
C PRO A 49 -17.05 -13.66 3.68
N LEU A 50 -16.56 -13.95 2.47
CA LEU A 50 -16.07 -12.94 1.51
C LEU A 50 -17.05 -11.77 1.22
N HIS A 51 -18.34 -11.95 1.48
CA HIS A 51 -19.38 -10.93 1.26
C HIS A 51 -19.65 -10.04 2.49
N GLU A 52 -18.99 -10.31 3.62
CA GLU A 52 -19.12 -9.57 4.88
C GLU A 52 -17.90 -8.68 5.19
N ASP A 53 -16.88 -8.68 4.32
CA ASP A 53 -15.69 -7.83 4.46
C ASP A 53 -16.12 -6.35 4.45
N PRO A 54 -15.54 -5.50 5.32
CA PRO A 54 -15.86 -4.08 5.33
C PRO A 54 -15.43 -3.43 4.02
N ILE A 55 -16.13 -2.35 3.66
CA ILE A 55 -15.87 -1.61 2.43
C ILE A 55 -15.62 -0.14 2.77
N THR A 56 -14.65 0.46 2.09
CA THR A 56 -14.53 1.91 2.03
C THR A 56 -15.25 2.37 0.78
N ILE A 57 -15.92 3.52 0.87
CA ILE A 57 -16.50 4.23 -0.27
C ILE A 57 -15.95 5.65 -0.22
N CYS A 58 -15.06 5.97 -1.14
CA CYS A 58 -14.57 7.33 -1.37
C CYS A 58 -15.33 8.01 -2.50
N ASP A 59 -15.37 9.34 -2.48
CA ASP A 59 -15.96 10.16 -3.56
C ASP A 59 -15.34 9.86 -4.93
N SER A 60 -14.05 9.51 -4.92
CA SER A 60 -13.31 9.08 -6.09
C SER A 60 -12.13 8.19 -5.66
N TYR A 61 -11.89 7.15 -6.44
CA TYR A 61 -10.70 6.30 -6.37
C TYR A 61 -9.72 6.65 -7.50
N ASP A 62 -9.86 7.83 -8.09
CA ASP A 62 -8.95 8.26 -9.15
C ASP A 62 -7.58 8.57 -8.55
N LEU A 63 -6.52 8.13 -9.22
CA LEU A 63 -5.14 8.22 -8.75
C LEU A 63 -4.74 9.66 -8.39
N GLY A 64 -5.12 10.63 -9.24
CA GLY A 64 -4.83 12.05 -9.05
C GLY A 64 -5.60 12.72 -7.91
N ASN A 65 -6.54 12.03 -7.28
CA ASN A 65 -7.23 12.56 -6.10
C ASN A 65 -6.27 12.59 -4.89
N LYS A 66 -6.20 13.72 -4.19
CA LYS A 66 -5.39 13.87 -2.96
C LYS A 66 -5.81 12.91 -1.84
N ASN A 67 -7.07 12.48 -1.84
CA ASN A 67 -7.62 11.51 -0.89
C ASN A 67 -7.60 10.07 -1.42
N PHE A 68 -6.87 9.80 -2.52
CA PHE A 68 -6.66 8.44 -2.99
C PHE A 68 -6.02 7.60 -1.87
N PRO A 69 -6.65 6.49 -1.42
CA PRO A 69 -6.17 5.76 -0.24
C PRO A 69 -4.73 5.24 -0.37
N GLY A 70 -4.29 4.90 -1.58
CA GLY A 70 -2.93 4.43 -1.84
C GLY A 70 -1.82 5.50 -1.77
N ARG A 71 -2.15 6.79 -1.66
CA ARG A 71 -1.19 7.91 -1.70
C ARG A 71 -0.30 8.01 -0.45
N GLY A 72 -0.71 7.38 0.65
CA GLY A 72 0.01 7.46 1.92
C GLY A 72 -0.25 8.74 2.70
N SER A 73 -0.49 9.89 2.07
CA SER A 73 -0.93 11.10 2.78
C SER A 73 -2.18 10.87 3.62
N GLU A 74 -2.37 11.69 4.64
CA GLU A 74 -3.59 11.68 5.46
C GLU A 74 -4.82 11.90 4.55
N ILE A 75 -5.88 11.13 4.80
CA ILE A 75 -7.16 11.30 4.11
C ILE A 75 -7.91 12.42 4.84
N GLU A 76 -8.17 13.53 4.16
CA GLU A 76 -8.81 14.69 4.78
C GLU A 76 -10.25 14.38 5.21
N GLU A 77 -10.61 14.70 6.47
CA GLU A 77 -11.91 14.36 7.09
C GLU A 77 -13.13 15.02 6.40
N ASP A 78 -12.94 16.05 5.60
CA ASP A 78 -14.01 16.73 4.84
C ASP A 78 -14.34 16.03 3.51
N SER A 79 -13.65 14.92 3.20
CA SER A 79 -13.94 14.04 2.08
C SER A 79 -14.98 12.96 2.44
N ASN A 80 -15.84 12.55 1.50
CA ASN A 80 -16.88 11.53 1.79
C ASN A 80 -16.33 10.09 1.75
N CYS A 81 -15.07 9.84 2.15
CA CYS A 81 -14.59 8.48 2.38
C CYS A 81 -15.28 7.87 3.61
N VAL A 82 -16.19 6.92 3.41
CA VAL A 82 -16.94 6.25 4.49
C VAL A 82 -16.59 4.77 4.54
N VAL A 83 -16.27 4.26 5.73
CA VAL A 83 -16.10 2.83 5.99
C VAL A 83 -17.44 2.23 6.44
N ILE A 84 -17.95 1.24 5.72
CA ILE A 84 -19.18 0.51 6.04
C ILE A 84 -18.80 -0.84 6.67
N LYS A 85 -19.28 -1.10 7.89
CA LYS A 85 -19.09 -2.35 8.63
C LYS A 85 -20.42 -3.12 8.73
N GLN A 86 -20.43 -4.42 8.41
CA GLN A 86 -21.54 -5.35 8.70
C GLN A 86 -22.97 -4.83 8.36
N GLY A 87 -23.11 -4.12 7.23
CA GLY A 87 -24.40 -3.55 6.82
C GLY A 87 -25.00 -2.47 7.73
N LYS A 88 -24.25 -1.94 8.72
CA LYS A 88 -24.70 -0.82 9.57
C LYS A 88 -23.89 0.44 9.29
N LEU A 89 -24.54 1.39 8.63
CA LEU A 89 -24.01 2.74 8.37
C LEU A 89 -23.66 3.45 9.70
N ALA A 90 -22.38 3.74 9.91
CA ALA A 90 -21.97 4.77 10.86
C ALA A 90 -21.85 6.08 10.07
N LYS A 91 -22.85 6.96 10.24
CA LYS A 91 -23.10 8.26 9.56
C LYS A 91 -23.58 8.19 8.11
N ALA A 92 -24.90 8.15 7.96
CA ALA A 92 -25.59 8.43 6.71
C ALA A 92 -25.79 9.94 6.50
N THR A 93 -25.34 10.47 5.37
CA THR A 93 -26.20 11.32 4.52
C THR A 93 -25.79 11.25 3.05
N SER A 94 -26.71 10.70 2.24
CA SER A 94 -27.05 11.06 0.85
C SER A 94 -26.22 10.55 -0.34
N ARG A 95 -26.83 9.53 -0.99
CA ARG A 95 -27.03 9.34 -2.45
C ARG A 95 -25.82 9.02 -3.33
N LYS A 96 -25.45 7.74 -3.32
CA LYS A 96 -25.18 6.86 -4.49
C LYS A 96 -24.73 5.49 -3.96
N LEU A 97 -25.69 4.67 -3.52
CA LEU A 97 -25.42 3.33 -2.99
C LEU A 97 -26.16 2.29 -3.84
N GLU A 98 -25.70 2.11 -5.07
CA GLU A 98 -26.09 0.99 -5.93
C GLU A 98 -24.84 0.51 -6.66
N THR A 99 -23.99 -0.27 -5.97
CA THR A 99 -23.07 -1.32 -6.53
C THR A 99 -22.08 -1.89 -5.51
N ALA A 100 -21.93 -1.34 -4.30
CA ALA A 100 -20.92 -1.82 -3.35
C ALA A 100 -21.26 -3.14 -2.61
N LEU A 101 -22.40 -3.78 -2.88
CA LEU A 101 -22.92 -4.92 -2.10
C LEU A 101 -22.59 -6.31 -2.68
N ASP A 102 -21.91 -6.39 -3.82
CA ASP A 102 -21.52 -7.68 -4.43
C ASP A 102 -20.07 -8.12 -4.07
N GLY A 103 -19.37 -7.35 -3.22
CA GLY A 103 -18.01 -7.63 -2.73
C GLY A 103 -16.89 -7.27 -3.72
N ASP A 104 -15.63 -7.37 -3.27
CA ASP A 104 -14.46 -7.02 -4.08
C ASP A 104 -14.26 -7.93 -5.30
N ILE A 105 -14.72 -9.19 -5.24
CA ILE A 105 -14.74 -10.09 -6.39
C ILE A 105 -15.53 -9.48 -7.54
N LYS A 106 -16.69 -8.88 -7.29
CA LYS A 106 -17.51 -8.28 -8.33
C LYS A 106 -16.81 -7.11 -9.02
N LYS A 107 -16.06 -6.29 -8.26
CA LYS A 107 -15.25 -5.21 -8.83
C LYS A 107 -14.23 -5.75 -9.84
N LEU A 108 -13.58 -6.88 -9.51
CA LEU A 108 -12.70 -7.58 -10.45
C LEU A 108 -13.47 -8.11 -11.66
N GLU A 109 -14.61 -8.77 -11.44
CA GLU A 109 -15.42 -9.34 -12.53
C GLU A 109 -15.94 -8.27 -13.50
N ASP A 110 -16.36 -7.12 -12.99
CA ASP A 110 -16.82 -5.98 -13.79
C ASP A 110 -15.69 -5.38 -14.61
N SER A 111 -14.51 -5.23 -14.00
CA SER A 111 -13.32 -4.70 -14.68
C SER A 111 -12.81 -5.63 -15.78
N PHE A 112 -12.73 -6.94 -15.50
CA PHE A 112 -12.24 -7.93 -16.47
C PHE A 112 -13.31 -8.44 -17.44
N GLY A 113 -14.59 -8.15 -17.19
CA GLY A 113 -15.72 -8.61 -18.01
C GLY A 113 -15.95 -10.13 -17.96
N THR A 114 -15.42 -10.82 -16.95
CA THR A 114 -15.51 -12.27 -16.80
C THR A 114 -15.58 -12.67 -15.34
N LYS A 115 -16.22 -13.79 -15.03
CA LYS A 115 -16.24 -14.33 -13.67
C LYS A 115 -14.86 -14.72 -13.18
N MET A 116 -14.57 -14.45 -11.91
CA MET A 116 -13.36 -14.94 -11.26
C MET A 116 -13.51 -16.44 -11.01
N GLU A 117 -12.45 -17.21 -11.25
CA GLU A 117 -12.41 -18.61 -10.84
C GLU A 117 -12.30 -18.68 -9.32
N THR A 118 -13.20 -19.42 -8.68
CA THR A 118 -13.18 -19.64 -7.22
C THR A 118 -12.95 -21.10 -6.86
N THR A 119 -12.99 -22.02 -7.83
CA THR A 119 -12.72 -23.44 -7.58
C THR A 119 -11.23 -23.66 -7.44
N LEU A 120 -10.75 -24.05 -6.26
CA LEU A 120 -9.31 -24.06 -5.94
C LEU A 120 -8.49 -24.90 -6.92
N LYS A 121 -8.95 -26.09 -7.28
CA LYS A 121 -8.24 -26.97 -8.23
C LYS A 121 -8.11 -26.40 -9.65
N ASN A 122 -8.92 -25.40 -10.02
CA ASN A 122 -8.89 -24.76 -11.33
C ASN A 122 -8.04 -23.47 -11.32
N LEU A 123 -7.58 -23.03 -10.15
CA LEU A 123 -6.72 -21.87 -10.01
C LEU A 123 -5.26 -22.24 -10.30
N PRO A 124 -4.52 -21.39 -11.03
CA PRO A 124 -3.10 -21.60 -11.24
C PRO A 124 -2.36 -21.46 -9.90
N THR A 125 -1.49 -22.42 -9.59
CA THR A 125 -0.65 -22.41 -8.39
C THR A 125 0.63 -21.60 -8.57
N SER A 126 0.93 -21.14 -9.79
CA SER A 126 2.03 -20.21 -10.04
C SER A 126 1.74 -19.37 -11.28
N ALA A 127 2.04 -18.09 -11.19
CA ALA A 127 1.94 -17.14 -12.29
C ALA A 127 2.95 -16.00 -12.12
N THR A 128 3.38 -15.44 -13.25
CA THR A 128 4.29 -14.30 -13.32
C THR A 128 3.76 -13.33 -14.37
N TYR A 129 3.75 -12.05 -14.05
CA TYR A 129 3.45 -10.97 -14.99
C TYR A 129 4.70 -10.63 -15.80
N THR A 130 4.59 -10.45 -17.11
CA THR A 130 5.74 -10.19 -17.99
C THR A 130 5.38 -9.17 -19.07
N PRO A 131 6.21 -8.13 -19.28
CA PRO A 131 7.44 -7.81 -18.54
C PRO A 131 7.17 -7.44 -17.07
N SER A 132 8.14 -7.67 -16.19
CA SER A 132 8.04 -7.18 -14.80
C SER A 132 7.92 -5.66 -14.79
N PRO A 133 7.18 -5.07 -13.82
CA PRO A 133 7.18 -3.65 -13.60
C PRO A 133 8.60 -3.12 -13.36
N TRP A 134 8.94 -1.94 -13.88
CA TRP A 134 10.31 -1.43 -13.75
C TRP A 134 10.59 -0.78 -12.39
N ASN A 135 11.81 -0.99 -11.88
CA ASN A 135 12.28 -0.38 -10.63
C ASN A 135 12.59 1.12 -10.83
N SER A 136 12.43 1.91 -9.76
CA SER A 136 12.74 3.35 -9.73
C SER A 136 13.07 3.82 -8.32
N LEU A 137 13.58 5.04 -8.20
CA LEU A 137 13.48 5.80 -6.95
C LEU A 137 12.02 6.06 -6.59
N LEU A 138 11.75 6.18 -5.28
CA LEU A 138 10.43 6.56 -4.76
C LEU A 138 10.16 8.08 -4.82
N TRP A 139 11.17 8.90 -5.14
CA TRP A 139 11.05 10.36 -5.23
C TRP A 139 10.43 10.96 -3.97
N PHE A 140 11.10 10.73 -2.83
CA PHE A 140 10.64 11.16 -1.51
C PHE A 140 10.35 12.66 -1.44
N THR A 141 9.27 13.00 -0.74
CA THR A 141 8.84 14.39 -0.53
C THR A 141 9.90 15.21 0.21
N VAL A 142 10.59 14.61 1.19
CA VAL A 142 11.69 15.28 1.92
C VAL A 142 12.85 15.70 1.02
N ASN A 143 13.07 14.99 -0.09
CA ASN A 143 14.10 15.30 -1.08
C ASN A 143 13.59 16.23 -2.19
N ASP A 144 12.42 16.83 -2.00
CA ASP A 144 11.72 17.69 -2.96
C ASP A 144 11.22 16.95 -4.21
N SER A 145 10.72 15.72 -4.05
CA SER A 145 10.08 14.95 -5.14
C SER A 145 11.05 14.77 -6.34
N ILE A 146 10.57 14.95 -7.57
CA ILE A 146 11.36 14.83 -8.79
C ILE A 146 12.30 16.03 -9.05
N ASN A 147 12.28 17.05 -8.16
CA ASN A 147 13.34 18.07 -8.11
C ASN A 147 14.65 17.54 -7.50
N TYR A 148 14.62 16.35 -6.90
CA TYR A 148 15.82 15.72 -6.35
C TYR A 148 16.90 15.53 -7.42
N GLN A 149 18.09 16.08 -7.16
CA GLN A 149 19.28 15.89 -7.98
C GLN A 149 19.91 14.52 -7.71
N TRP A 150 19.25 13.47 -8.22
CA TRP A 150 19.65 12.09 -8.01
C TRP A 150 21.05 11.77 -8.59
N ASP A 151 21.45 12.47 -9.64
CA ASP A 151 22.79 12.37 -10.22
C ASP A 151 23.63 13.57 -9.81
N ARG A 152 24.63 13.33 -8.96
CA ARG A 152 25.38 14.38 -8.28
C ARG A 152 26.03 15.34 -9.29
N GLY A 153 25.69 16.63 -9.18
CA GLY A 153 26.23 17.68 -10.03
C GLY A 153 25.57 17.75 -11.41
N GLN A 154 24.48 17.02 -11.64
CA GLN A 154 23.60 17.19 -12.78
C GLN A 154 22.28 17.86 -12.36
N PRO A 155 21.63 18.59 -13.29
CA PRO A 155 20.26 19.07 -13.11
C PRO A 155 19.28 17.96 -12.74
N SER A 156 18.24 18.29 -11.98
CA SER A 156 17.14 17.37 -11.66
C SER A 156 16.30 17.03 -12.90
N ALA A 157 15.44 16.02 -12.80
CA ALA A 157 14.54 15.67 -13.91
C ALA A 157 13.61 16.83 -14.28
N THR A 158 13.09 17.55 -13.28
CA THR A 158 12.27 18.75 -13.48
C THR A 158 13.03 19.87 -14.18
N GLU A 159 14.25 20.17 -13.74
CA GLU A 159 15.09 21.22 -14.34
C GLU A 159 15.44 20.90 -15.80
N LYS A 160 15.75 19.63 -16.09
CA LYS A 160 15.96 19.16 -17.47
C LYS A 160 14.72 19.35 -18.32
N TYR A 161 13.55 18.96 -17.82
CA TYR A 161 12.29 19.12 -18.53
C TYR A 161 12.00 20.60 -18.82
N ALA A 162 12.11 21.46 -17.80
CA ALA A 162 11.89 22.89 -17.98
C ALA A 162 12.80 23.46 -19.07
N THR A 163 14.09 23.16 -19.00
CA THR A 163 15.09 23.64 -19.96
C THR A 163 14.80 23.15 -21.38
N ALA A 164 14.52 21.85 -21.56
CA ALA A 164 14.35 21.25 -22.88
C ALA A 164 13.06 21.69 -23.58
N PHE A 165 12.00 21.97 -22.81
CA PHE A 165 10.69 22.35 -23.34
C PHE A 165 10.37 23.84 -23.18
N GLY A 166 11.34 24.66 -22.73
CA GLY A 166 11.24 26.11 -22.72
C GLY A 166 10.37 26.70 -21.60
N PHE A 167 10.26 26.00 -20.47
CA PHE A 167 9.63 26.55 -19.25
C PHE A 167 10.65 27.33 -18.42
N ASP A 168 10.16 28.25 -17.59
CA ASP A 168 10.96 28.83 -16.52
C ASP A 168 11.28 27.76 -15.47
N VAL A 169 12.58 27.49 -15.28
CA VAL A 169 13.07 26.44 -14.38
C VAL A 169 12.54 26.62 -12.97
N LYS A 170 12.65 27.84 -12.43
CA LYS A 170 12.26 28.13 -11.06
C LYS A 170 10.76 27.90 -10.87
N THR A 171 9.94 28.42 -11.78
CA THR A 171 8.48 28.29 -11.72
C THR A 171 8.04 26.82 -11.75
N LEU A 172 8.62 26.01 -12.64
CA LEU A 172 8.26 24.59 -12.72
C LEU A 172 8.69 23.82 -11.46
N MET A 173 9.91 24.06 -10.97
CA MET A 173 10.41 23.41 -9.75
C MET A 173 9.62 23.82 -8.51
N ASP A 174 9.24 25.10 -8.38
CA ASP A 174 8.37 25.59 -7.31
C ASP A 174 6.99 24.90 -7.36
N SER A 175 6.43 24.73 -8.55
CA SER A 175 5.14 24.05 -8.74
C SER A 175 5.21 22.57 -8.39
N VAL A 176 6.27 21.86 -8.78
CA VAL A 176 6.51 20.47 -8.37
C VAL A 176 6.67 20.37 -6.85
N SER A 177 7.41 21.29 -6.23
CA SER A 177 7.60 21.30 -4.78
C SER A 177 6.28 21.48 -4.03
N ALA A 178 5.46 22.44 -4.48
CA ALA A 178 4.15 22.71 -3.89
C ALA A 178 3.15 21.56 -4.09
N SER A 179 3.30 20.77 -5.15
CA SER A 179 2.42 19.64 -5.45
C SER A 179 2.75 18.40 -4.62
N SER A 180 4.04 18.00 -4.56
CA SER A 180 4.43 16.74 -3.90
C SER A 180 5.85 16.74 -3.30
N GLY A 181 6.52 17.89 -3.26
CA GLY A 181 7.84 18.07 -2.66
C GLY A 181 7.79 18.79 -1.30
N VAL A 182 8.86 19.50 -0.95
CA VAL A 182 9.00 20.11 0.38
C VAL A 182 7.90 21.13 0.65
N ASP A 183 7.56 21.99 -0.33
CA ASP A 183 6.59 23.07 -0.15
C ASP A 183 5.13 22.56 -0.04
N SER A 184 4.85 21.29 -0.40
CA SER A 184 3.54 20.67 -0.14
C SER A 184 3.29 20.42 1.35
N MET A 185 4.34 20.50 2.18
CA MET A 185 4.30 20.26 3.63
C MET A 185 4.35 21.57 4.44
N ASN A 186 3.91 22.68 3.84
CA ASN A 186 4.00 24.01 4.45
C ASN A 186 3.16 24.22 5.73
N TYR A 187 2.31 23.26 6.06
CA TYR A 187 1.50 23.21 7.28
C TYR A 187 2.23 22.49 8.44
N SER A 188 3.33 21.77 8.15
CA SER A 188 4.16 21.10 9.14
C SER A 188 5.06 22.07 9.90
N ILE A 189 5.78 21.55 10.90
CA ILE A 189 6.75 22.30 11.70
C ILE A 189 7.86 22.83 10.79
N ALA A 190 8.09 24.14 10.82
CA ALA A 190 9.22 24.75 10.12
C ALA A 190 10.54 24.38 10.80
N CYS A 191 11.56 24.07 10.02
CA CYS A 191 12.85 23.59 10.53
C CYS A 191 14.03 24.09 9.70
N THR A 192 15.22 24.02 10.31
CA THR A 192 16.54 24.27 9.71
C THR A 192 17.49 23.08 9.89
N SER A 193 17.10 22.10 10.71
CA SER A 193 17.81 20.84 10.91
C SER A 193 16.86 19.76 11.46
N ASP A 194 17.24 18.49 11.33
CA ASP A 194 16.45 17.35 11.83
C ASP A 194 16.18 17.40 13.33
N SER A 195 17.05 18.08 14.11
CA SER A 195 16.89 18.18 15.57
C SER A 195 15.68 19.01 16.02
N GLU A 196 15.06 19.74 15.09
CA GLU A 196 13.88 20.57 15.34
C GLU A 196 12.58 19.83 15.03
N CYS A 197 12.65 18.59 14.53
CA CYS A 197 11.47 17.77 14.24
C CYS A 197 11.01 16.97 15.46
N ASP A 198 9.69 16.85 15.62
CA ASP A 198 9.06 16.30 16.83
C ASP A 198 9.26 14.80 16.97
N THR A 199 9.46 14.09 15.86
CA THR A 199 9.56 12.63 15.85
C THR A 199 10.85 12.13 15.20
N PRO A 200 11.39 10.98 15.62
CA PRO A 200 12.62 10.42 15.05
C PRO A 200 12.43 9.87 13.62
N TRP A 201 11.21 9.89 13.09
CA TRP A 201 10.85 9.40 11.76
C TRP A 201 10.58 10.53 10.76
N GLU A 202 10.75 11.78 11.20
CA GLU A 202 10.69 12.98 10.38
C GLU A 202 12.10 13.51 10.14
N TYR A 203 12.28 14.09 8.96
CA TYR A 203 13.51 14.76 8.57
C TYR A 203 13.19 16.18 8.12
N CYS A 204 14.13 17.10 8.30
CA CYS A 204 13.97 18.46 7.84
C CYS A 204 14.21 18.53 6.33
N GLY A 205 13.13 18.55 5.55
CA GLY A 205 13.19 18.73 4.10
C GLY A 205 13.48 20.18 3.76
N ILE A 206 14.63 20.45 3.13
CA ILE A 206 15.07 21.80 2.76
C ILE A 206 15.36 21.81 1.26
N ARG A 207 14.73 22.74 0.53
CA ARG A 207 14.97 22.93 -0.90
C ARG A 207 16.38 23.46 -1.14
N ALA A 208 16.99 23.13 -2.28
CA ALA A 208 18.41 23.43 -2.57
C ALA A 208 18.80 24.92 -2.40
N GLU A 209 17.89 25.85 -2.69
CA GLU A 209 18.11 27.30 -2.58
C GLU A 209 17.56 27.92 -1.28
N ALA A 210 17.06 27.10 -0.36
CA ALA A 210 16.44 27.54 0.89
C ALA A 210 17.36 27.31 2.10
N SER A 211 17.20 28.14 3.13
CA SER A 211 17.90 28.00 4.42
C SER A 211 17.06 27.34 5.51
N SER A 212 15.79 27.06 5.21
CA SER A 212 14.80 26.45 6.10
C SER A 212 13.77 25.71 5.26
N GLY A 213 13.06 24.77 5.86
CA GLY A 213 11.97 24.05 5.23
C GLY A 213 11.03 23.49 6.29
N TYR A 214 10.60 22.25 6.12
CA TYR A 214 9.55 21.64 6.94
C TYR A 214 9.95 20.24 7.42
N CYS A 215 9.46 19.84 8.59
CA CYS A 215 9.58 18.47 9.08
C CYS A 215 8.62 17.56 8.30
N ILE A 216 9.19 16.56 7.63
CA ILE A 216 8.48 15.70 6.68
C ILE A 216 8.74 14.23 7.07
N PRO A 217 7.69 13.40 7.17
CA PRO A 217 7.85 11.97 7.42
C PRO A 217 8.73 11.31 6.35
N ALA A 218 9.69 10.50 6.79
CA ALA A 218 10.71 9.90 5.94
C ALA A 218 10.17 8.96 4.84
N TRP A 219 8.97 8.42 5.05
CA TRP A 219 8.33 7.45 4.16
C TRP A 219 7.46 8.11 3.08
N LEU A 220 7.13 9.40 3.22
CA LEU A 220 6.26 10.10 2.27
C LEU A 220 6.96 10.24 0.91
N ALA A 221 6.36 9.65 -0.12
CA ALA A 221 6.96 9.51 -1.44
C ALA A 221 5.92 9.27 -2.54
N LEU A 222 6.36 9.21 -3.79
CA LEU A 222 5.51 8.99 -4.96
C LEU A 222 5.32 7.50 -5.31
N ALA A 223 5.24 6.64 -4.30
CA ALA A 223 5.13 5.19 -4.51
C ALA A 223 3.84 4.81 -5.26
N HIS A 224 2.71 5.47 -4.92
CA HIS A 224 1.41 5.32 -5.58
C HIS A 224 1.42 5.71 -7.05
N ALA A 225 2.31 6.63 -7.45
CA ALA A 225 2.43 7.08 -8.82
C ALA A 225 3.43 6.24 -9.62
N TRP A 226 4.54 5.83 -8.99
CA TRP A 226 5.52 4.95 -9.60
C TRP A 226 4.93 3.59 -9.95
N ALA A 227 4.21 2.95 -9.03
CA ALA A 227 3.68 1.61 -9.22
C ALA A 227 2.84 1.44 -10.51
N PRO A 228 1.79 2.27 -10.78
CA PRO A 228 1.03 2.18 -12.02
C PRO A 228 1.86 2.56 -13.26
N ALA A 229 2.73 3.57 -13.16
CA ALA A 229 3.63 3.92 -14.27
C ALA A 229 4.56 2.75 -14.63
N SER A 230 5.03 2.01 -13.62
CA SER A 230 5.92 0.86 -13.79
C SER A 230 5.27 -0.32 -14.50
N ILE A 231 3.96 -0.48 -14.33
CA ILE A 231 3.15 -1.53 -14.95
C ILE A 231 2.75 -1.13 -16.38
N LEU A 232 2.28 0.10 -16.57
CA LEU A 232 1.64 0.53 -17.81
C LEU A 232 2.63 1.05 -18.85
N GLU A 233 3.74 1.65 -18.41
CA GLU A 233 4.74 2.21 -19.31
C GLU A 233 5.87 1.23 -19.61
N LYS A 234 6.37 1.29 -20.85
CA LYS A 234 7.60 0.58 -21.19
C LYS A 234 8.74 1.16 -20.37
N GLU A 235 9.70 0.32 -20.00
CA GLU A 235 10.88 0.80 -19.29
C GLU A 235 11.80 1.62 -20.22
N PRO A 236 12.16 2.87 -19.87
CA PRO A 236 13.20 3.63 -20.58
C PRO A 236 14.55 2.89 -20.53
N LYS A 237 15.27 2.79 -21.66
CA LYS A 237 16.49 1.97 -21.77
C LYS A 237 17.76 2.79 -21.98
N CYS A 238 17.72 3.76 -22.90
CA CYS A 238 18.87 4.54 -23.29
C CYS A 238 18.67 6.03 -22.98
N PRO A 239 19.73 6.81 -22.73
CA PRO A 239 19.63 8.26 -22.66
C PRO A 239 19.12 8.86 -23.98
N VAL A 240 18.37 9.95 -23.88
CA VAL A 240 17.81 10.69 -25.02
C VAL A 240 18.25 12.14 -24.92
N THR A 241 18.76 12.71 -26.03
CA THR A 241 19.06 14.14 -26.09
C THR A 241 17.94 14.86 -26.84
N PHE A 242 17.29 15.82 -26.16
CA PHE A 242 16.24 16.65 -26.76
C PHE A 242 16.53 18.12 -26.47
N ASN A 243 16.54 18.95 -27.52
CA ASN A 243 16.85 20.39 -27.44
C ASN A 243 18.12 20.71 -26.64
N GLY A 244 19.17 19.90 -26.79
CA GLY A 244 20.46 20.09 -26.13
C GLY A 244 20.53 19.61 -24.68
N VAL A 245 19.45 19.03 -24.14
CA VAL A 245 19.40 18.45 -22.80
C VAL A 245 19.35 16.92 -22.88
N THR A 246 20.20 16.24 -22.10
CA THR A 246 20.24 14.77 -22.05
C THR A 246 19.44 14.24 -20.86
N PHE A 247 18.39 13.48 -21.16
CA PHE A 247 17.59 12.73 -20.21
C PHE A 247 18.11 11.30 -20.11
N LYS A 248 18.60 10.90 -18.94
CA LYS A 248 18.92 9.50 -18.64
C LYS A 248 17.61 8.72 -18.39
N PRO A 249 17.62 7.38 -18.47
CA PRO A 249 16.44 6.56 -18.19
C PRO A 249 15.73 6.90 -16.87
N LEU A 250 16.49 7.16 -15.80
CA LEU A 250 15.91 7.52 -14.50
C LEU A 250 15.28 8.91 -14.47
N ASP A 251 15.74 9.87 -15.30
CA ASP A 251 15.05 11.15 -15.47
C ASP A 251 13.68 10.95 -16.11
N ILE A 252 13.58 10.09 -17.12
CA ILE A 252 12.31 9.78 -17.79
C ILE A 252 11.35 9.05 -16.85
N LYS A 253 11.87 8.11 -16.03
CA LYS A 253 11.10 7.46 -14.97
C LYS A 253 10.58 8.48 -13.95
N ALA A 254 11.39 9.45 -13.54
CA ALA A 254 10.97 10.53 -12.65
C ALA A 254 9.80 11.33 -13.25
N LEU A 255 9.93 11.74 -14.52
CA LEU A 255 8.91 12.54 -15.20
C LEU A 255 7.60 11.77 -15.38
N LEU A 256 7.67 10.47 -15.71
CA LEU A 256 6.50 9.59 -15.75
C LEU A 256 5.83 9.52 -14.37
N THR A 257 6.61 9.27 -13.30
CA THR A 257 6.07 9.25 -11.94
C THR A 257 5.41 10.58 -11.56
N GLY A 258 6.02 11.72 -11.89
CA GLY A 258 5.42 13.05 -11.66
C GLY A 258 4.12 13.28 -12.43
N ILE A 259 3.95 12.67 -13.61
CA ILE A 259 2.68 12.70 -14.35
C ILE A 259 1.62 11.84 -13.66
N TYR A 260 1.96 10.59 -13.34
CA TYR A 260 1.03 9.67 -12.70
C TYR A 260 0.59 10.14 -11.29
N ASP A 261 1.37 10.98 -10.63
CA ASP A 261 1.03 11.56 -9.32
C ASP A 261 -0.24 12.42 -9.34
N THR A 262 -0.50 13.12 -10.44
CA THR A 262 -1.65 14.04 -10.56
C THR A 262 -2.59 13.69 -11.70
N ALA A 263 -2.27 12.68 -12.52
CA ALA A 263 -3.12 12.23 -13.60
C ALA A 263 -4.44 11.66 -13.07
N ASN A 264 -5.55 12.10 -13.69
CA ASN A 264 -6.88 11.59 -13.39
C ASN A 264 -7.09 10.21 -14.04
N ILE A 265 -6.55 9.17 -13.41
CA ILE A 265 -6.67 7.77 -13.82
C ILE A 265 -7.60 7.06 -12.85
N SER A 266 -8.70 6.51 -13.35
CA SER A 266 -9.58 5.68 -12.54
C SER A 266 -8.90 4.38 -12.14
N THR A 267 -9.16 3.94 -10.90
CA THR A 267 -8.60 2.71 -10.35
C THR A 267 -9.70 1.78 -9.87
N VAL A 268 -9.42 0.48 -9.93
CA VAL A 268 -10.22 -0.52 -9.24
C VAL A 268 -9.55 -0.80 -7.90
N PHE A 269 -10.22 -0.40 -6.81
CA PHE A 269 -9.69 -0.51 -5.45
C PHE A 269 -10.48 -1.55 -4.65
N THR A 270 -9.76 -2.48 -4.02
CA THR A 270 -10.28 -3.61 -3.23
C THR A 270 -9.60 -3.66 -1.86
N GLY A 271 -10.35 -3.99 -0.81
CA GLY A 271 -9.97 -3.72 0.57
C GLY A 271 -10.18 -2.26 1.00
N VAL A 272 -9.80 -1.98 2.23
CA VAL A 272 -9.95 -0.75 3.00
C VAL A 272 -8.59 -0.36 3.52
N ARG A 273 -8.30 0.94 3.48
CA ARG A 273 -7.10 1.45 4.14
C ARG A 273 -7.26 1.38 5.66
N TYR A 274 -6.37 0.65 6.32
CA TYR A 274 -6.19 0.70 7.76
C TYR A 274 -5.32 1.91 8.14
N ASN A 275 -5.89 2.91 8.80
CA ASN A 275 -5.18 4.14 9.18
C ASN A 275 -4.34 4.01 10.46
N GLY A 276 -3.89 2.80 10.82
CA GLY A 276 -3.15 2.56 12.05
C GLY A 276 -3.99 2.76 13.33
N GLY A 277 -3.29 2.84 14.46
CA GLY A 277 -3.89 3.08 15.78
C GLY A 277 -3.70 1.92 16.76
N ASN A 278 -4.24 2.10 17.96
CA ASN A 278 -4.24 1.04 18.98
C ASN A 278 -5.28 -0.01 18.62
N PHE A 279 -4.85 -1.25 18.46
CA PHE A 279 -5.73 -2.38 18.23
C PHE A 279 -5.64 -3.38 19.38
N THR A 280 -6.72 -4.16 19.52
CA THR A 280 -6.78 -5.34 20.38
C THR A 280 -6.60 -6.57 19.51
N ILE A 281 -5.88 -7.55 20.05
CA ILE A 281 -5.69 -8.85 19.41
C ILE A 281 -6.52 -9.85 20.21
N ASP A 282 -7.30 -10.68 19.52
CA ASP A 282 -8.04 -11.75 20.16
C ASP A 282 -7.10 -12.87 20.65
N LYS A 283 -7.63 -13.81 21.43
CA LYS A 283 -6.83 -14.92 21.99
C LYS A 283 -6.26 -15.90 20.94
N TYR A 284 -6.60 -15.72 19.66
CA TYR A 284 -6.15 -16.52 18.53
C TYR A 284 -5.19 -15.75 17.61
N GLY A 285 -4.80 -14.53 17.99
CA GLY A 285 -3.83 -13.72 17.27
C GLY A 285 -4.44 -12.85 16.18
N ARG A 286 -5.76 -12.69 16.10
CA ARG A 286 -6.40 -11.87 15.07
C ARG A 286 -6.64 -10.44 15.56
N ASN A 287 -6.42 -9.47 14.69
CA ASN A 287 -6.78 -8.08 14.96
C ASN A 287 -8.31 -7.93 15.04
N GLU A 288 -8.81 -7.29 16.10
CA GLU A 288 -10.25 -7.08 16.27
C GLU A 288 -10.81 -6.01 15.33
N ASP A 289 -10.00 -5.10 14.77
CA ASP A 289 -10.47 -4.13 13.79
C ASP A 289 -10.79 -4.82 12.45
N PRO A 290 -12.05 -4.75 11.98
CA PRO A 290 -12.40 -5.28 10.66
C PRO A 290 -11.59 -4.67 9.53
N ALA A 291 -11.23 -3.38 9.59
CA ALA A 291 -10.44 -2.72 8.54
C ALA A 291 -9.01 -3.27 8.45
N TYR A 292 -8.51 -3.91 9.51
CA TYR A 292 -7.24 -4.61 9.45
C TYR A 292 -7.38 -6.02 8.84
N ARG A 293 -8.57 -6.62 8.87
CA ARG A 293 -8.78 -8.02 8.46
C ARG A 293 -9.37 -8.18 7.06
N ASP A 294 -9.70 -7.08 6.41
CA ASP A 294 -10.65 -7.04 5.30
C ASP A 294 -10.07 -7.49 3.96
N LEU A 295 -8.75 -7.46 3.79
CA LEU A 295 -8.12 -8.24 2.73
C LEU A 295 -8.12 -9.71 3.13
N ASN A 296 -9.30 -10.32 3.03
CA ASN A 296 -9.56 -11.71 3.33
C ASN A 296 -8.60 -12.60 2.51
N PRO A 297 -7.90 -13.58 3.12
CA PRO A 297 -6.94 -14.40 2.40
C PRO A 297 -7.59 -15.27 1.31
N GLY A 298 -8.89 -15.57 1.42
CA GLY A 298 -9.66 -16.18 0.34
C GLY A 298 -9.75 -15.26 -0.89
N PHE A 299 -10.09 -13.98 -0.68
CA PHE A 299 -10.08 -12.97 -1.73
C PHE A 299 -8.68 -12.77 -2.31
N PHE A 300 -7.68 -12.58 -1.45
CA PHE A 300 -6.27 -12.42 -1.85
C PHE A 300 -5.83 -13.57 -2.78
N HIS A 301 -6.11 -14.82 -2.42
CA HIS A 301 -5.74 -15.98 -3.23
C HIS A 301 -6.45 -15.99 -4.59
N ILE A 302 -7.77 -15.73 -4.59
CA ILE A 302 -8.57 -15.65 -5.82
C ILE A 302 -8.03 -14.54 -6.72
N ALA A 303 -7.84 -13.33 -6.20
CA ALA A 303 -7.36 -12.17 -6.94
C ALA A 303 -5.97 -12.45 -7.53
N ALA A 304 -5.01 -12.90 -6.70
CA ALA A 304 -3.64 -13.16 -7.16
C ALA A 304 -3.59 -14.22 -8.27
N ALA A 305 -4.28 -15.35 -8.08
CA ALA A 305 -4.27 -16.45 -9.05
C ALA A 305 -5.02 -16.09 -10.35
N ASN A 306 -6.16 -15.39 -10.27
CA ASN A 306 -6.90 -14.98 -11.46
C ASN A 306 -6.17 -13.88 -12.24
N MET A 307 -5.76 -12.80 -11.56
CA MET A 307 -5.18 -11.63 -12.24
C MET A 307 -3.85 -11.99 -12.94
N LEU A 308 -2.91 -12.57 -12.19
CA LEU A 308 -1.59 -12.94 -12.75
C LEU A 308 -1.70 -14.15 -13.69
N GLY A 309 -2.49 -15.14 -13.31
CA GLY A 309 -2.50 -16.43 -13.98
C GLY A 309 -3.45 -16.52 -15.16
N LYS A 310 -4.70 -16.09 -15.01
CA LYS A 310 -5.77 -16.23 -16.02
C LYS A 310 -5.91 -14.98 -16.89
N HIS A 311 -5.89 -13.79 -16.28
CA HIS A 311 -6.01 -12.52 -17.00
C HIS A 311 -4.69 -12.00 -17.57
N LYS A 312 -3.55 -12.56 -17.15
CA LYS A 312 -2.22 -12.09 -17.54
C LYS A 312 -2.04 -10.59 -17.26
N SER A 313 -2.68 -10.10 -16.22
CA SER A 313 -2.60 -8.75 -15.69
C SER A 313 -1.83 -8.76 -14.37
N THR A 314 -1.64 -7.60 -13.76
CA THR A 314 -1.09 -7.48 -12.42
C THR A 314 -1.84 -6.44 -11.60
N PHE A 315 -1.43 -6.28 -10.36
CA PHE A 315 -2.01 -5.37 -9.38
C PHE A 315 -0.94 -4.77 -8.49
N ILE A 316 -1.37 -3.82 -7.70
CA ILE A 316 -0.58 -3.08 -6.74
C ILE A 316 -1.15 -3.36 -5.37
N ILE A 317 -0.29 -3.52 -4.37
CA ILE A 317 -0.70 -3.70 -2.98
C ILE A 317 -0.10 -2.61 -2.10
N ASP A 318 -0.76 -2.34 -0.98
CA ASP A 318 -0.03 -1.88 0.21
C ASP A 318 0.48 -3.10 0.96
N ARG A 319 1.80 -3.16 1.17
CA ARG A 319 2.48 -4.32 1.75
C ARG A 319 2.14 -4.56 3.22
N TYR A 320 1.70 -3.53 3.94
CA TYR A 320 1.46 -3.57 5.38
C TYR A 320 0.14 -2.91 5.74
N ALA A 321 -0.67 -3.56 6.57
CA ALA A 321 -1.78 -2.91 7.26
C ALA A 321 -1.24 -1.99 8.36
N SER A 322 -0.87 -0.75 8.00
CA SER A 322 -0.26 0.22 8.91
C SER A 322 -0.66 1.66 8.55
N TYR A 323 -0.29 2.64 9.38
CA TYR A 323 -0.51 4.05 9.07
C TYR A 323 0.24 4.49 7.78
N GLU A 324 1.46 3.98 7.61
CA GLU A 324 2.29 4.20 6.44
C GLU A 324 1.79 3.33 5.29
N VAL A 325 1.72 3.89 4.09
CA VAL A 325 1.33 3.13 2.89
C VAL A 325 2.58 2.77 2.09
N TRP A 326 2.84 1.47 1.99
CA TRP A 326 4.01 0.92 1.30
C TRP A 326 3.58 0.21 0.02
N THR A 327 3.40 1.01 -1.03
CA THR A 327 2.92 0.56 -2.34
C THR A 327 3.95 -0.31 -3.07
N GLN A 328 3.54 -1.49 -3.55
CA GLN A 328 4.38 -2.39 -4.36
C GLN A 328 3.64 -2.93 -5.60
N PRO A 329 4.22 -2.82 -6.81
CA PRO A 329 3.66 -3.44 -8.01
C PRO A 329 4.03 -4.93 -8.06
N VAL A 330 3.00 -5.78 -7.97
CA VAL A 330 3.17 -7.24 -7.95
C VAL A 330 3.62 -7.73 -9.32
N ASP A 331 4.42 -8.79 -9.34
CA ASP A 331 4.84 -9.46 -10.57
C ASP A 331 4.81 -10.99 -10.50
N GLY A 332 4.55 -11.57 -9.33
CA GLY A 332 4.50 -13.02 -9.19
C GLY A 332 3.63 -13.51 -8.04
N PHE A 333 3.07 -14.70 -8.23
CA PHE A 333 2.38 -15.45 -7.19
C PHE A 333 2.74 -16.93 -7.34
N LYS A 334 3.05 -17.59 -6.23
CA LYS A 334 3.40 -19.01 -6.20
C LYS A 334 2.92 -19.67 -4.93
N VAL A 335 2.14 -20.73 -5.07
CA VAL A 335 1.78 -21.60 -3.96
C VAL A 335 2.87 -22.65 -3.76
N HIS A 336 3.42 -22.71 -2.55
CA HIS A 336 4.44 -23.67 -2.14
C HIS A 336 3.84 -24.95 -1.58
N ASP A 337 2.85 -24.80 -0.70
CA ASP A 337 2.20 -25.91 -0.02
C ASP A 337 0.68 -25.71 -0.05
N GLN A 338 -0.05 -26.80 -0.27
CA GLN A 338 -1.50 -26.90 -0.06
C GLN A 338 -1.79 -28.19 0.68
N LYS A 339 -2.40 -28.10 1.85
CA LYS A 339 -2.80 -29.25 2.66
C LYS A 339 -4.28 -29.18 3.00
N VAL A 340 -5.05 -30.11 2.45
CA VAL A 340 -6.47 -30.27 2.78
C VAL A 340 -6.60 -30.83 4.20
N MET A 341 -7.54 -30.28 4.96
CA MET A 341 -7.85 -30.61 6.35
C MET A 341 -9.37 -30.60 6.55
N THR A 342 -9.86 -31.36 7.53
CA THR A 342 -11.23 -31.13 8.01
C THR A 342 -11.30 -29.84 8.84
N PRO A 343 -12.49 -29.22 9.00
CA PRO A 343 -12.66 -28.10 9.92
C PRO A 343 -12.18 -28.42 11.35
N GLU A 344 -12.46 -29.61 11.87
CA GLU A 344 -12.02 -30.04 13.21
C GLU A 344 -10.50 -30.16 13.31
N GLU A 345 -9.84 -30.72 12.29
CA GLU A 345 -8.39 -30.81 12.23
C GLU A 345 -7.75 -29.42 12.22
N ALA A 346 -8.26 -28.49 11.42
CA ALA A 346 -7.78 -27.12 11.36
C ALA A 346 -8.00 -26.39 12.69
N ALA A 347 -9.20 -26.52 13.27
CA ALA A 347 -9.55 -25.94 14.56
C ALA A 347 -8.59 -26.37 15.68
N GLN A 348 -8.30 -27.67 15.73
CA GLN A 348 -7.43 -28.24 16.75
C GLN A 348 -5.96 -27.86 16.52
N THR A 349 -5.52 -27.83 15.25
CA THR A 349 -4.12 -27.57 14.88
C THR A 349 -3.73 -26.11 15.11
N PHE A 350 -4.56 -25.16 14.67
CA PHE A 350 -4.19 -23.74 14.64
C PHE A 350 -4.75 -22.95 15.83
N TYR A 351 -5.86 -23.40 16.42
CA TYR A 351 -6.57 -22.64 17.47
C TYR A 351 -6.77 -23.42 18.77
N GLY A 352 -6.40 -24.71 18.81
CA GLY A 352 -6.61 -25.57 19.98
C GLY A 352 -8.08 -25.82 20.31
N LEU A 353 -8.96 -25.75 19.30
CA LEU A 353 -10.41 -25.87 19.46
C LEU A 353 -10.94 -27.19 18.90
N LYS A 354 -12.10 -27.62 19.43
CA LYS A 354 -12.79 -28.83 18.96
C LYS A 354 -13.58 -28.61 17.67
N ALA A 355 -13.98 -27.37 17.40
CA ALA A 355 -14.79 -27.00 16.26
C ALA A 355 -14.24 -25.71 15.66
N TYR A 356 -14.28 -25.61 14.32
CA TYR A 356 -13.82 -24.45 13.58
C TYR A 356 -14.81 -23.29 13.78
N PRO A 357 -14.40 -22.18 14.42
CA PRO A 357 -15.36 -21.16 14.83
C PRO A 357 -15.58 -20.06 13.79
N TRP A 358 -14.78 -20.03 12.71
CA TRP A 358 -14.70 -18.88 11.83
C TRP A 358 -15.79 -18.87 10.77
N ASN A 359 -16.05 -20.00 10.14
CA ASN A 359 -17.09 -20.08 9.11
C ASN A 359 -17.85 -21.42 9.19
N GLU A 360 -19.10 -21.36 9.65
CA GLU A 360 -19.97 -22.54 9.76
C GLU A 360 -20.34 -23.14 8.38
N ALA A 361 -20.22 -22.35 7.30
CA ALA A 361 -20.46 -22.83 5.95
C ALA A 361 -19.30 -23.67 5.40
N ALA A 362 -18.08 -23.55 5.95
CA ALA A 362 -16.92 -24.29 5.52
C ALA A 362 -17.12 -25.82 5.67
N LYS A 363 -16.91 -26.55 4.59
CA LYS A 363 -16.99 -28.03 4.53
C LYS A 363 -15.62 -28.70 4.51
N SER A 364 -14.61 -27.99 4.03
CA SER A 364 -13.21 -28.36 4.19
C SER A 364 -12.34 -27.12 4.32
N ILE A 365 -11.15 -27.30 4.88
CA ILE A 365 -10.15 -26.24 5.03
C ILE A 365 -8.90 -26.62 4.23
N VAL A 366 -8.26 -25.66 3.57
CA VAL A 366 -6.97 -25.86 2.92
C VAL A 366 -5.94 -24.94 3.55
N HIS A 367 -4.95 -25.51 4.21
CA HIS A 367 -3.79 -24.77 4.69
C HIS A 367 -2.85 -24.48 3.53
N VAL A 368 -2.55 -23.20 3.30
CA VAL A 368 -1.78 -22.70 2.17
C VAL A 368 -0.56 -21.95 2.66
N LYS A 369 0.58 -22.23 2.03
CA LYS A 369 1.76 -21.35 2.05
C LYS A 369 2.02 -20.87 0.64
N SER A 370 2.06 -19.56 0.45
CA SER A 370 2.29 -18.96 -0.86
C SER A 370 3.25 -17.79 -0.78
N ARG A 371 3.97 -17.51 -1.86
CA ARG A 371 4.77 -16.32 -2.04
C ARG A 371 4.10 -15.36 -3.00
N LEU A 372 4.01 -14.11 -2.62
CA LEU A 372 3.80 -13.00 -3.54
C LEU A 372 5.15 -12.37 -3.85
N SER A 373 5.38 -12.00 -5.10
CA SER A 373 6.58 -11.32 -5.58
C SER A 373 6.21 -9.99 -6.22
N TRP A 374 7.11 -9.02 -6.07
CA TRP A 374 6.94 -7.68 -6.60
C TRP A 374 8.27 -7.10 -7.03
N SER A 375 8.18 -6.15 -7.95
CA SER A 375 9.28 -5.27 -8.31
C SER A 375 9.43 -4.20 -7.24
N ASN A 376 10.66 -3.72 -7.04
CA ASN A 376 11.02 -2.99 -5.84
C ASN A 376 11.50 -1.58 -6.19
N ALA A 377 11.13 -0.61 -5.36
CA ALA A 377 11.71 0.71 -5.47
C ALA A 377 13.09 0.76 -4.82
N THR A 378 14.02 1.45 -5.44
CA THR A 378 15.36 1.69 -4.89
C THR A 378 15.37 3.00 -4.09
N PHE A 379 16.13 3.03 -3.00
CA PHE A 379 16.34 4.26 -2.24
C PHE A 379 17.58 4.97 -2.80
N ALA A 380 17.50 6.30 -3.00
CA ALA A 380 18.62 7.08 -3.49
C ALA A 380 19.82 6.97 -2.52
N GLY A 381 21.01 6.66 -3.05
CA GLY A 381 22.21 6.43 -2.24
C GLY A 381 22.25 5.08 -1.50
N ARG A 382 21.21 4.24 -1.65
CA ARG A 382 21.09 2.90 -1.07
C ARG A 382 20.71 1.85 -2.12
N GLU A 383 21.15 2.07 -3.36
CA GLU A 383 20.89 1.20 -4.52
C GLU A 383 21.44 -0.23 -4.34
N ALA A 384 22.42 -0.40 -3.43
CA ALA A 384 23.00 -1.69 -3.06
C ALA A 384 22.33 -2.35 -1.84
N GLU A 385 21.41 -1.67 -1.13
CA GLU A 385 20.70 -2.18 0.06
C GLU A 385 19.33 -2.78 -0.27
N VAL A 386 19.17 -3.31 -1.48
CA VAL A 386 17.95 -4.00 -1.95
C VAL A 386 17.68 -5.31 -1.17
N ASP A 387 18.49 -5.63 -0.16
CA ASP A 387 18.53 -6.93 0.51
C ASP A 387 18.47 -6.76 2.04
N GLU A 388 17.26 -6.56 2.56
CA GLU A 388 16.71 -7.13 3.82
C GLU A 388 15.37 -6.45 4.18
N GLN A 389 15.25 -5.13 4.01
CA GLN A 389 14.01 -4.38 4.32
C GLN A 389 13.03 -4.31 3.13
N THR A 390 13.55 -4.45 1.91
CA THR A 390 12.85 -4.17 0.64
C THR A 390 12.63 -5.41 -0.23
N GLY A 391 12.65 -6.62 0.38
CA GLY A 391 12.65 -7.90 -0.35
C GLY A 391 11.68 -8.00 -1.53
N THR A 392 12.06 -8.76 -2.56
CA THR A 392 11.34 -8.95 -3.86
C THR A 392 10.06 -9.78 -3.77
N GLY A 393 9.45 -9.79 -2.60
CA GLY A 393 8.33 -10.65 -2.27
C GLY A 393 8.33 -11.11 -0.83
N LYS A 394 7.25 -11.80 -0.47
CA LYS A 394 6.98 -12.26 0.88
C LYS A 394 6.13 -13.50 0.87
N ASP A 395 6.36 -14.34 1.87
CA ASP A 395 5.62 -15.57 2.07
C ASP A 395 4.45 -15.29 3.03
N TYR A 396 3.30 -15.81 2.67
CA TYR A 396 2.06 -15.74 3.41
C TYR A 396 1.56 -17.13 3.77
N GLU A 397 1.02 -17.27 4.97
CA GLU A 397 0.43 -18.50 5.48
C GLU A 397 -1.01 -18.23 5.91
N TYR A 398 -1.94 -19.03 5.40
CA TYR A 398 -3.38 -18.83 5.63
C TYR A 398 -4.15 -20.14 5.45
N LEU A 399 -5.38 -20.12 5.94
CA LEU A 399 -6.40 -21.12 5.68
C LEU A 399 -7.34 -20.60 4.59
N LEU A 400 -7.66 -21.45 3.63
CA LEU A 400 -8.80 -21.26 2.74
C LEU A 400 -9.99 -22.06 3.26
N GLU A 401 -11.14 -21.41 3.31
CA GLU A 401 -12.41 -22.03 3.68
C GLU A 401 -13.14 -22.43 2.40
N MET A 402 -13.50 -23.71 2.30
CA MET A 402 -14.07 -24.28 1.07
C MET A 402 -15.51 -24.74 1.31
N ASP A 403 -16.36 -24.58 0.31
CA ASP A 403 -17.70 -25.16 0.32
C ASP A 403 -17.70 -26.66 -0.05
N GLY A 404 -18.90 -27.24 -0.20
CA GLY A 404 -19.08 -28.66 -0.53
C GLY A 404 -18.71 -29.05 -1.98
N VAL A 405 -18.34 -28.09 -2.83
CA VAL A 405 -17.99 -28.28 -4.24
C VAL A 405 -16.63 -27.70 -4.62
N ASP A 406 -15.74 -27.51 -3.63
CA ASP A 406 -14.34 -27.04 -3.80
C ASP A 406 -14.23 -25.56 -4.24
N GLN A 407 -15.24 -24.74 -3.95
CA GLN A 407 -15.17 -23.28 -4.12
C GLN A 407 -14.65 -22.61 -2.85
N ILE A 408 -13.72 -21.66 -3.02
CA ILE A 408 -13.23 -20.79 -1.95
C ILE A 408 -14.37 -19.83 -1.55
N ILE A 409 -14.72 -19.82 -0.27
CA ILE A 409 -15.80 -19.00 0.31
C ILE A 409 -15.32 -18.08 1.45
N GLY A 410 -14.04 -18.14 1.79
CA GLY A 410 -13.41 -17.34 2.83
C GLY A 410 -12.01 -17.82 3.15
N GLY A 411 -11.45 -17.33 4.24
CA GLY A 411 -10.15 -17.72 4.74
C GLY A 411 -9.74 -16.96 5.99
N GLU A 412 -8.68 -17.46 6.63
CA GLU A 412 -8.11 -16.86 7.85
C GLU A 412 -6.59 -16.81 7.74
N TRP A 413 -6.01 -15.64 8.04
CA TRP A 413 -4.56 -15.50 8.11
C TRP A 413 -4.01 -16.34 9.28
N LEU A 414 -2.72 -16.69 9.20
CA LEU A 414 -2.05 -17.48 10.23
C LEU A 414 -0.68 -16.91 10.59
N ASN A 415 -0.26 -17.16 11.84
CA ASN A 415 1.09 -16.91 12.31
C ASN A 415 1.53 -15.46 12.04
N LYS A 416 2.70 -15.26 11.40
CA LYS A 416 3.18 -13.93 11.04
C LYS A 416 2.24 -13.18 10.11
N SER A 417 1.50 -13.90 9.26
CA SER A 417 0.56 -13.28 8.34
C SER A 417 -0.68 -12.74 9.05
N ASN A 418 -0.87 -12.97 10.35
CA ASN A 418 -1.89 -12.24 11.12
C ASN A 418 -1.57 -10.76 11.28
N ASP A 419 -0.29 -10.41 11.35
CA ASP A 419 0.16 -9.03 11.59
C ASP A 419 0.87 -8.43 10.36
N ASP A 420 1.10 -9.26 9.34
CA ASP A 420 2.04 -8.96 8.28
C ASP A 420 1.48 -9.48 6.93
N HIS A 421 0.31 -8.99 6.57
CA HIS A 421 -0.38 -9.22 5.29
C HIS A 421 -0.64 -7.89 4.55
N PRO A 422 -0.95 -7.92 3.24
CA PRO A 422 -1.29 -6.69 2.52
C PRO A 422 -2.59 -6.09 3.06
N ASP A 423 -2.68 -4.76 3.08
CA ASP A 423 -3.85 -4.01 3.57
C ASP A 423 -4.96 -3.95 2.52
N PHE A 424 -4.59 -3.56 1.30
CA PHE A 424 -5.50 -3.47 0.16
C PHE A 424 -4.78 -3.78 -1.15
N LEU A 425 -5.58 -4.04 -2.18
CA LEU A 425 -5.15 -4.32 -3.55
C LEU A 425 -5.85 -3.37 -4.50
N TRP A 426 -5.13 -2.83 -5.47
CA TRP A 426 -5.72 -1.98 -6.49
C TRP A 426 -4.96 -2.04 -7.81
N PHE A 427 -5.57 -1.55 -8.90
CA PHE A 427 -4.89 -1.40 -10.18
C PHE A 427 -5.51 -0.26 -11.01
N PRO A 428 -4.70 0.41 -11.85
CA PRO A 428 -5.20 1.44 -12.75
C PRO A 428 -5.99 0.82 -13.92
N GLU A 429 -7.07 1.48 -14.36
CA GLU A 429 -7.85 1.03 -15.51
C GLU A 429 -7.16 1.35 -16.85
N GLY A 430 -6.16 2.24 -16.84
CA GLY A 430 -5.42 2.60 -18.04
C GLY A 430 -4.35 3.66 -17.81
N LYS A 431 -3.76 4.10 -18.92
CA LYS A 431 -2.79 5.20 -18.96
C LYS A 431 -3.49 6.56 -18.84
N PRO A 432 -2.77 7.64 -18.48
CA PRO A 432 -3.27 9.00 -18.66
C PRO A 432 -3.75 9.23 -20.10
N ALA A 433 -4.70 10.15 -20.27
CA ALA A 433 -5.10 10.59 -21.60
C ALA A 433 -3.90 11.21 -22.34
N ALA A 434 -3.79 10.99 -23.65
CA ALA A 434 -2.62 11.43 -24.42
C ALA A 434 -2.36 12.94 -24.35
N ASP A 435 -3.40 13.74 -24.14
CA ASP A 435 -3.38 15.19 -23.99
C ASP A 435 -3.28 15.67 -22.53
N THR A 436 -3.08 14.76 -21.56
CA THR A 436 -2.89 15.12 -20.15
C THR A 436 -1.71 16.07 -19.99
N VAL A 437 -1.98 17.18 -19.33
CA VAL A 437 -0.99 18.10 -18.77
C VAL A 437 -1.30 18.18 -17.29
N THR A 438 -0.32 17.89 -16.44
CA THR A 438 -0.49 17.96 -14.99
C THR A 438 -0.71 19.40 -14.54
N ASP A 439 -1.23 19.58 -13.32
CA ASP A 439 -1.35 20.91 -12.71
C ASP A 439 0.02 21.59 -12.50
N THR A 440 1.10 20.80 -12.47
CA THR A 440 2.48 21.29 -12.45
C THR A 440 3.01 21.70 -13.83
N GLY A 441 2.31 21.37 -14.93
CA GLY A 441 2.71 21.73 -16.30
C GLY A 441 3.49 20.63 -17.04
N LEU A 442 3.61 19.42 -16.49
CA LEU A 442 4.20 18.28 -17.19
C LEU A 442 3.21 17.72 -18.22
N SER A 443 3.59 17.78 -19.49
CA SER A 443 2.82 17.18 -20.58
C SER A 443 3.16 15.69 -20.74
N TYR A 444 2.13 14.83 -20.67
CA TYR A 444 2.27 13.39 -20.92
C TYR A 444 2.73 13.09 -22.35
N ALA A 445 2.25 13.84 -23.34
CA ALA A 445 2.72 13.71 -24.73
C ALA A 445 4.23 13.95 -24.86
N ASN A 446 4.76 14.98 -24.20
CA ASN A 446 6.19 15.30 -24.23
C ASN A 446 7.03 14.20 -23.57
N VAL A 447 6.60 13.68 -22.42
CA VAL A 447 7.32 12.63 -21.70
C VAL A 447 7.24 11.29 -22.43
N THR A 448 6.09 10.97 -23.02
CA THR A 448 5.94 9.78 -23.87
C THR A 448 6.83 9.83 -25.10
N MET A 449 7.01 11.01 -25.72
CA MET A 449 7.98 11.17 -26.82
C MET A 449 9.42 10.85 -26.39
N LEU A 450 9.84 11.32 -25.20
CA LEU A 450 11.15 10.97 -24.64
C LEU A 450 11.24 9.46 -24.33
N LEU A 451 10.19 8.88 -23.77
CA LEU A 451 10.10 7.46 -23.46
C LEU A 451 10.25 6.60 -24.73
N GLU A 452 9.52 6.93 -25.80
CA GLU A 452 9.56 6.18 -27.06
C GLU A 452 10.97 6.16 -27.66
N LYS A 453 11.65 7.32 -27.68
CA LYS A 453 13.06 7.43 -28.10
C LYS A 453 13.98 6.59 -27.21
N SER A 454 13.78 6.66 -25.89
CA SER A 454 14.60 5.92 -24.93
C SER A 454 14.45 4.41 -25.06
N VAL A 455 13.24 3.93 -25.31
CA VAL A 455 12.93 2.51 -25.54
C VAL A 455 13.52 2.00 -26.85
N ALA A 456 13.48 2.83 -27.90
CA ALA A 456 14.07 2.53 -29.20
C ALA A 456 15.62 2.63 -29.18
N CYS A 457 16.19 3.29 -28.16
CA CYS A 457 17.59 3.72 -28.13
C CYS A 457 17.95 4.63 -29.32
N ASP A 458 16.99 5.44 -29.75
CA ASP A 458 17.16 6.48 -30.75
C ASP A 458 17.75 7.72 -30.06
N GLN A 459 18.98 8.08 -30.44
CA GLN A 459 19.71 9.21 -29.85
C GLN A 459 19.12 10.57 -30.20
#